data_AF-A0A2J6N1P5-F1
#
_entry.id   AF-A0A2J6N1P5-F1
#
_cell.length_a   1.000
_cell.length_b   1.000
_cell.length_c   1.000
_cell.angle_alpha   90.00
_cell.angle_beta   90.00
_cell.angle_gamma   90.00
#
_symmetry.space_group_name_H-M   'P 1'
#
loop_
_entity.id
_entity.type
_entity.pdbx_description
1 polymer ?
#
loop_
_entity_poly.entity_id
_entity_poly.type
_entity_poly.pdbx_seq_one_letter_code
_entity_poly.pdbx_strand_id
1 'polypeptide(L)' 'MILGTVVGAVIGSFIGGLVAAVIMLIVWLALIKHFFDCGWIMALAIAIIAVIIFIVIVAVLALIGIGLLAFI' A
#
# COMPACT_ATOMS: atom_id res chain seq x y z
N MET A 1 6.89 -3.11 5.57
CA MET A 1 5.94 -2.13 6.17
C MET A 1 6.66 -1.00 6.89
N ILE A 2 7.60 -1.28 7.80
CA ILE A 2 8.25 -0.26 8.66
C ILE A 2 8.95 0.85 7.87
N LEU A 3 9.75 0.52 6.85
CA LEU A 3 10.45 1.53 6.05
C LEU A 3 9.48 2.43 5.26
N GLY A 4 8.43 1.86 4.68
CA GLY A 4 7.44 2.64 3.91
C GLY A 4 6.61 3.58 4.78
N THR A 5 6.23 3.16 6.00
CA THR A 5 5.49 4.01 6.94
C THR A 5 6.38 5.09 7.55
N VAL A 6 7.62 4.75 7.92
CA VAL A 6 8.57 5.74 8.47
C VAL A 6 8.96 6.77 7.42
N VAL A 7 9.29 6.34 6.20
CA VAL A 7 9.63 7.27 5.11
C VAL A 7 8.41 8.14 4.74
N GLY A 8 7.20 7.58 4.73
CA GLY A 8 5.99 8.36 4.51
C GLY A 8 5.66 9.35 5.62
N ALA A 9 5.88 8.99 6.88
CA ALA A 9 5.68 9.89 8.01
C ALA A 9 6.72 11.04 8.01
N VAL A 10 7.97 10.75 7.68
CA VAL A 10 9.02 11.77 7.56
C VAL A 10 8.74 12.68 6.37
N ILE A 11 8.50 12.15 5.18
CA ILE A 11 8.25 12.99 4.00
C ILE A 11 6.96 13.80 4.15
N GLY A 12 5.88 13.20 4.68
CA GLY A 12 4.60 13.87 4.90
C GLY A 12 4.60 14.92 6.02
N SER A 13 5.54 14.85 6.97
CA SER A 13 5.71 15.88 8.00
C SER A 13 6.53 17.08 7.53
N PHE A 14 7.41 16.90 6.54
CA PHE A 14 8.25 17.97 5.99
C PHE A 14 7.63 18.64 4.75
N ILE A 15 6.84 17.91 3.96
CA ILE A 15 6.24 18.39 2.71
C ILE A 15 4.76 18.06 2.76
N GLY A 16 3.91 19.09 2.77
CA GLY A 16 2.45 18.96 2.73
C GLY A 16 1.88 19.21 1.33
N GLY A 17 0.73 18.60 1.03
CA GLY A 17 -0.04 18.85 -0.19
C GLY A 17 0.27 17.90 -1.36
N LEU A 18 -0.16 18.28 -2.56
CA LEU A 18 -0.16 17.42 -3.76
C LEU A 18 1.25 16.94 -4.14
N VAL A 19 2.27 17.76 -3.91
CA VAL A 19 3.68 17.44 -4.20
C VAL A 19 4.17 16.28 -3.34
N ALA A 20 3.77 16.25 -2.07
CA ALA A 20 4.14 15.17 -1.15
C ALA A 20 3.55 13.83 -1.61
N ALA A 21 2.31 13.84 -2.11
CA ALA A 21 1.63 12.65 -2.63
C ALA A 21 2.36 12.07 -3.85
N VAL A 22 2.82 12.92 -4.78
CA VAL A 22 3.59 12.48 -5.95
C VAL A 22 4.94 11.87 -5.55
N ILE A 23 5.68 12.53 -4.64
CA ILE A 23 6.95 12.02 -4.13
C ILE A 23 6.75 10.68 -3.43
N MET A 24 5.73 10.56 -2.57
CA MET A 24 5.39 9.31 -1.90
C MET A 24 5.08 8.18 -2.87
N LEU A 25 4.36 8.47 -3.95
CA LEU A 25 4.05 7.49 -5.00
C LEU A 25 5.35 6.98 -5.66
N ILE A 26 6.28 7.88 -5.99
CA ILE A 26 7.59 7.52 -6.56
C ILE A 26 8.43 6.71 -5.56
N VAL A 27 8.47 7.12 -4.29
CA VAL A 27 9.22 6.42 -3.24
C VAL A 27 8.68 5.02 -3.01
N TRP A 28 7.36 4.83 -3.00
CA TRP A 28 6.76 3.49 -2.91
C TRP A 28 7.12 2.62 -4.12
N LEU A 29 7.04 3.16 -5.34
CA LEU A 29 7.48 2.45 -6.54
C LEU A 29 8.96 2.08 -6.47
N ALA A 30 9.82 2.99 -6.01
CA ALA A 30 11.25 2.74 -5.82
C ALA A 30 11.52 1.67 -4.76
N LEU A 31 10.75 1.68 -3.66
CA LEU A 31 10.83 0.65 -2.62
C LEU A 31 10.45 -0.72 -3.18
N ILE A 32 9.33 -0.81 -3.90
CA ILE A 32 8.90 -2.06 -4.54
C ILE A 32 9.97 -2.54 -5.52
N LYS A 33 10.52 -1.63 -6.33
CA LYS A 33 11.60 -1.96 -7.26
C LYS A 33 12.82 -2.54 -6.54
N HIS A 34 13.26 -1.90 -5.46
CA HIS A 34 14.42 -2.33 -4.67
C HIS A 34 14.17 -3.67 -3.96
N PHE A 35 12.97 -3.90 -3.44
CA PHE A 35 12.66 -5.14 -2.73
C PHE A 35 12.41 -6.34 -3.66
N PHE A 36 11.95 -6.11 -4.89
CA PHE A 36 11.62 -7.17 -5.83
C PHE A 36 12.64 -7.31 -6.97
N ASP A 37 13.74 -6.54 -6.99
CA ASP A 37 14.77 -6.50 -8.06
C ASP A 37 14.17 -6.47 -9.49
N CYS A 38 13.02 -5.80 -9.62
CA CYS A 38 12.17 -5.85 -10.80
C CYS A 38 12.34 -4.60 -11.67
N GLY A 39 11.93 -4.67 -12.94
CA GLY A 39 11.78 -3.48 -13.78
C GLY A 39 10.67 -2.54 -13.26
N TRP A 40 10.66 -1.28 -13.71
CA TRP A 40 9.62 -0.30 -13.32
C TRP A 40 8.20 -0.78 -13.62
N ILE A 41 8.00 -1.44 -14.77
CA ILE A 41 6.69 -1.98 -15.18
C ILE A 41 6.26 -3.13 -14.28
N MET A 42 7.20 -3.99 -13.89
CA MET A 42 6.94 -5.12 -13.00
C MET A 42 6.63 -4.64 -11.57
N ALA A 43 7.29 -3.57 -11.09
CA ALA A 43 6.98 -2.95 -9.81
C ALA A 43 5.52 -2.46 -9.75
N LEU A 44 5.02 -1.88 -10.84
CA LEU A 44 3.61 -1.47 -10.95
C LEU A 44 2.67 -2.69 -10.97
N ALA A 45 3.04 -3.77 -11.68
CA ALA A 45 2.25 -5.00 -11.68
C ALA A 45 2.13 -5.61 -10.27
N ILE A 46 3.22 -5.63 -9.50
CA ILE A 46 3.22 -6.11 -8.11
C ILE A 46 2.33 -5.23 -7.23
N ALA A 47 2.37 -3.90 -7.42
CA ALA A 47 1.47 -2.99 -6.71
C ALA A 47 -0.01 -3.29 -6.99
N ILE A 48 -0.37 -3.57 -8.24
CA ILE A 48 -1.75 -3.97 -8.61
C ILE A 48 -2.12 -5.30 -7.95
N ILE A 49 -1.24 -6.31 -8.00
CA ILE A 49 -1.48 -7.62 -7.37
C ILE A 49 -1.69 -7.45 -5.86
N ALA A 50 -0.90 -6.60 -5.21
CA ALA A 50 -1.05 -6.31 -3.79
C ALA A 50 -2.43 -5.71 -3.46
N VAL A 51 -2.95 -4.80 -4.30
CA VAL A 51 -4.30 -4.24 -4.15
C VAL A 51 -5.38 -5.32 -4.32
N ILE A 52 -5.23 -6.22 -5.29
CA ILE A 52 -6.17 -7.33 -5.50
C ILE A 52 -6.21 -8.24 -4.26
N ILE A 53 -5.05 -8.62 -3.73
CA ILE A 53 -4.97 -9.45 -2.52
C ILE A 53 -5.61 -8.73 -1.33
N PHE A 54 -5.37 -7.43 -1.19
CA PHE A 54 -5.98 -6.62 -0.13
C PHE A 54 -7.51 -6.61 -0.21
N ILE A 55 -8.09 -6.45 -1.41
CA ILE A 55 -9.55 -6.49 -1.62
C ILE A 55 -10.11 -7.85 -1.18
N VAL A 56 -9.44 -8.94 -1.53
CA VAL A 56 -9.86 -10.29 -1.13
C VAL A 56 -9.85 -10.44 0.39
N ILE A 57 -8.77 -10.00 1.05
CA ILE A 57 -8.66 -10.05 2.52
C ILE A 57 -9.78 -9.25 3.18
N VAL A 58 -10.04 -8.03 2.70
CA VAL A 58 -11.10 -7.16 3.23
C VAL A 58 -12.47 -7.79 3.00
N ALA A 59 -12.73 -8.38 1.85
CA ALA A 59 -13.98 -9.06 1.56
C ALA A 59 -14.22 -10.25 2.51
N VAL A 60 -13.18 -11.06 2.77
CA VAL A 60 -13.25 -12.18 3.73
C VAL A 60 -13.47 -11.65 5.15
N LEU A 61 -12.72 -10.64 5.58
CA LEU A 61 -12.92 -10.01 6.90
C LEU A 61 -14.31 -9.42 7.06
N ALA A 62 -14.85 -8.78 6.03
CA ALA A 62 -16.19 -8.22 6.04
C ALA A 62 -17.25 -9.33 6.18
N LEU A 63 -17.08 -10.45 5.48
CA LEU A 63 -17.99 -11.60 5.57
C LEU A 63 -17.98 -12.21 6.98
N ILE A 64 -16.80 -12.35 7.57
CA ILE A 64 -16.64 -12.83 8.96
C ILE A 64 -17.21 -11.81 9.96
N GLY A 65 -16.94 -10.52 9.75
CA GLY A 65 -17.41 -9.43 10.63
C GLY A 65 -18.92 -9.26 10.60
N ILE A 66 -19.56 -9.35 9.43
CA ILE A 66 -21.02 -9.39 9.29
C ILE A 66 -21.58 -10.65 9.94
N GLY A 67 -20.92 -11.81 9.77
CA GLY A 67 -21.32 -13.06 10.42
C GLY A 67 -21.28 -12.97 11.95
N LEU A 68 -20.27 -12.31 12.51
CA LEU A 68 -20.14 -12.07 13.96
C LEU A 68 -21.21 -11.09 14.47
N LEU A 69 -21.47 -10.01 13.72
CA LEU A 69 -22.51 -9.02 14.04
C LEU A 69 -23.93 -9.59 13.93
N ALA A 70 -24.17 -10.57 13.06
CA ALA A 70 -25.46 -11.24 12.94
C ALA A 70 -25.70 -12.30 14.02
N PHE A 71 -24.64 -12.75 14.70
CA PHE A 71 -24.69 -13.77 15.75
C PHE A 71 -24.84 -13.18 17.17
N ILE A 72 -24.51 -11.88 17.36
CA ILE A 72 -24.64 -11.15 18.62
C ILE A 72 -25.99 -10.43 18.73
#